data_AF-D8U0P2-F1
#
_entry.id   AF-D8U0P2-F1
#
_cell.length_a   1.000
_cell.length_b   1.000
_cell.length_c   1.000
_cell.angle_alpha   90.00
_cell.angle_beta   90.00
_cell.angle_gamma   90.00
#
_symmetry.space_group_name_H-M   'P 1'
#
loop_
_entity.id
_entity.type
_entity.pdbx_description
1 polymer ?
#
loop_
_entity_poly.entity_id
_entity_poly.type
_entity_poly.pdbx_seq_one_letter_code
_entity_poly.pdbx_strand_id
1 'polypeptide(L)'
;MSAFMYGTSQPYRSVRCGDVIIHRHLQLAISYHQREELSWDAYLRYAPKGPLRSCCSSNCCSWKLKTPIQDAPNNLQRLLQSHTFSIKKSSWRASGSAMTEISQGHISPSAAEKHTGSGHDSLIETAKQHIDQQLILEGRRKFSNHLEDHVLDYFHNNPINIEACLTTCIKLFGNVVNNPTEEKYRKVKAASNTLKNTVLVVKGGEDLLLHAGWTPRVIEMEKHWVFDAAADSVRFGVLKEALHLTERALHTVHEKAEKKRKEREEKLHKESAEKERIKLAIEEDKAARRQRAELMALGAAASPPPPSAASTGSAGASPTRRSPAGAAPKPH
;
A
#
# COMPACT_ATOMS: atom_id res chain seq x y z
N MET A 1 -14.79 40.28 -7.91
CA MET A 1 -14.47 40.09 -9.34
C MET A 1 -13.24 40.91 -9.65
N SER A 2 -12.05 40.34 -9.49
CA SER A 2 -10.78 41.01 -9.81
C SER A 2 -9.90 40.02 -10.55
N ALA A 3 -9.61 40.36 -11.80
CA ALA A 3 -8.75 39.61 -12.70
C ALA A 3 -7.29 39.78 -12.29
N PHE A 4 -6.58 38.66 -12.13
CA PHE A 4 -5.12 38.63 -12.05
C PHE A 4 -4.59 37.89 -13.27
N MET A 5 -4.07 38.67 -14.22
CA MET A 5 -3.25 38.23 -15.33
C MET A 5 -1.78 38.26 -14.88
N TYR A 6 -1.11 37.10 -14.83
CA TYR A 6 0.34 37.02 -15.02
C TYR A 6 0.69 35.71 -15.73
N GLY A 7 1.01 35.84 -17.01
CA GLY A 7 1.65 34.81 -17.81
C GLY A 7 3.16 34.95 -17.70
N THR A 8 3.83 33.86 -17.31
CA THR A 8 5.27 33.67 -17.50
C THR A 8 5.46 32.41 -18.35
N SER A 9 5.80 32.62 -19.61
CA SER A 9 6.13 31.56 -20.57
C SER A 9 7.50 30.97 -20.25
N GLN A 10 7.54 29.73 -19.78
CA GLN A 10 8.78 28.95 -19.73
C GLN A 10 9.06 28.27 -21.08
N PRO A 11 10.33 28.24 -21.54
CA PRO A 11 10.71 27.52 -22.75
C PRO A 11 10.68 26.01 -22.51
N TYR A 12 9.84 25.30 -23.28
CA TYR A 12 9.83 23.84 -23.37
C TYR A 12 11.19 23.33 -23.89
N ARG A 13 12.02 22.76 -23.01
CA ARG A 13 13.14 21.89 -23.43
C ARG A 13 12.54 20.56 -23.87
N SER A 14 12.69 20.23 -25.15
CA SER A 14 12.38 18.92 -25.73
C SER A 14 13.24 17.83 -25.07
N VAL A 15 12.68 17.16 -24.06
CA VAL A 15 13.26 15.94 -23.49
C VAL A 15 13.00 14.80 -24.45
N ARG A 16 14.06 14.13 -24.91
CA ARG A 16 13.97 12.98 -25.81
C ARG A 16 13.20 11.86 -25.11
N CYS A 17 12.15 11.33 -25.74
CA CYS A 17 11.25 10.31 -25.16
C CYS A 17 11.95 9.04 -24.62
N GLY A 18 13.20 8.76 -25.02
CA GLY A 18 13.95 7.60 -24.53
C GLY A 18 14.49 7.74 -23.10
N ASP A 19 14.88 8.94 -22.68
CA ASP A 19 15.59 9.14 -21.41
C ASP A 19 14.64 9.13 -20.20
N VAL A 20 13.37 9.52 -20.40
CA VAL A 20 12.34 9.56 -19.35
C VAL A 20 11.94 8.16 -18.91
N ILE A 21 11.95 7.19 -19.82
CA ILE A 21 11.56 5.80 -19.52
C ILE A 21 12.65 5.13 -18.68
N ILE A 22 13.92 5.30 -19.07
CA ILE A 22 15.05 4.68 -18.35
C ILE A 22 15.18 5.27 -16.95
N HIS A 23 15.05 6.59 -16.80
CA HIS A 23 15.16 7.24 -15.49
C HIS A 23 14.03 6.85 -14.53
N ARG A 24 12.79 6.69 -15.05
CA ARG A 24 11.64 6.28 -14.22
C ARG A 24 11.74 4.83 -13.77
N HIS A 25 12.23 3.92 -14.62
CA HIS A 25 12.50 2.54 -14.22
C HIS A 25 13.66 2.46 -13.22
N LEU A 26 14.71 3.27 -13.38
CA LEU A 26 15.83 3.31 -12.44
C LEU A 26 15.40 3.85 -11.06
N GLN A 27 14.60 4.93 -11.02
CA GLN A 27 14.09 5.47 -9.76
C GLN A 27 13.12 4.52 -9.06
N LEU A 28 12.29 3.78 -9.81
CA LEU A 28 11.44 2.74 -9.25
C LEU A 28 12.26 1.58 -8.68
N ALA A 29 13.29 1.12 -9.40
CA ALA A 29 14.18 0.04 -8.93
C ALA A 29 14.97 0.44 -7.67
N ILE A 30 15.47 1.68 -7.61
CA ILE A 30 16.17 2.22 -6.42
C ILE A 30 15.22 2.37 -5.24
N SER A 31 14.00 2.88 -5.48
CA SER A 31 12.97 3.01 -4.44
C SER A 31 12.47 1.65 -3.93
N TYR A 32 12.47 0.62 -4.78
CA TYR A 32 12.15 -0.76 -4.41
C TYR A 32 13.26 -1.41 -3.58
N HIS A 33 14.52 -1.13 -3.91
CA HIS A 33 15.67 -1.71 -3.21
C HIS A 33 15.87 -1.12 -1.80
N GLN A 34 15.44 0.12 -1.56
CA GLN A 34 15.53 0.78 -0.24
C GLN A 34 14.41 0.38 0.75
N ARG A 35 13.45 -0.47 0.38
CA ARG A 35 12.23 -0.75 1.17
C ARG A 35 12.06 -2.19 1.69
N GLU A 36 13.15 -2.94 1.85
CA GLU A 36 13.28 -4.29 2.48
C GLU A 36 13.44 -5.51 1.53
N GLU A 37 14.03 -6.56 2.13
CA GLU A 37 14.59 -7.81 1.61
C GLU A 37 13.67 -8.62 0.69
N LEU A 38 13.70 -8.35 -0.61
CA LEU A 38 13.15 -9.26 -1.61
C LEU A 38 14.22 -9.61 -2.65
N SER A 39 14.42 -10.92 -2.82
CA SER A 39 15.27 -11.53 -3.84
C SER A 39 15.00 -10.94 -5.22
N TRP A 40 16.06 -10.75 -6.01
CA TRP A 40 16.01 -10.37 -7.43
C TRP A 40 15.01 -11.20 -8.26
N ASP A 41 14.72 -12.44 -7.83
CA ASP A 41 13.73 -13.32 -8.47
C ASP A 41 12.29 -12.81 -8.38
N ALA A 42 11.94 -12.00 -7.38
CA ALA A 42 10.62 -11.38 -7.27
C ALA A 42 10.47 -10.27 -8.31
N TYR A 43 11.50 -9.44 -8.51
CA TYR A 43 11.48 -8.37 -9.51
C TYR A 43 11.37 -8.92 -10.94
N LEU A 44 12.09 -9.99 -11.26
CA LEU A 44 12.01 -10.64 -12.58
C LEU A 44 10.65 -11.29 -12.89
N ARG A 45 9.85 -11.61 -11.87
CA ARG A 45 8.46 -12.11 -12.05
C ARG A 45 7.47 -11.00 -12.36
N TYR A 46 7.71 -9.77 -11.88
CA TYR A 46 6.83 -8.62 -12.09
C TYR A 46 7.30 -7.66 -13.19
N ALA A 47 8.48 -7.88 -13.77
CA ALA A 47 8.92 -7.14 -14.94
C ALA A 47 7.94 -7.38 -16.11
N PRO A 48 7.38 -6.32 -16.72
CA PRO A 48 6.40 -6.47 -17.79
C PRO A 48 7.01 -7.20 -18.98
N LYS A 49 6.57 -8.43 -19.22
CA LYS A 49 6.87 -9.22 -20.43
C LYS A 49 5.99 -8.75 -21.60
N GLY A 50 6.09 -7.47 -21.94
CA GLY A 50 5.48 -6.93 -23.14
C GLY A 50 6.48 -6.97 -24.30
N PRO A 51 6.08 -7.35 -25.53
CA PRO A 51 6.93 -7.11 -26.68
C PRO A 51 7.14 -5.60 -26.81
N LEU A 52 8.40 -5.17 -26.77
CA LEU A 52 8.79 -3.82 -27.20
C LEU A 52 8.26 -3.65 -28.62
N ARG A 53 7.15 -2.92 -28.77
CA ARG A 53 6.61 -2.57 -30.08
C ARG A 53 7.72 -1.81 -30.81
N SER A 54 8.21 -2.41 -31.88
CA SER A 54 9.12 -1.77 -32.82
C SER A 54 8.43 -0.53 -33.37
N CYS A 55 8.95 0.65 -33.04
CA CYS A 55 8.75 1.82 -33.87
C CYS A 55 9.52 1.59 -35.18
N CYS A 56 8.92 0.86 -36.12
CA CYS A 56 9.35 0.88 -37.51
C CYS A 56 8.84 2.17 -38.16
N SER A 57 9.59 3.26 -37.99
CA SER A 57 9.70 4.26 -39.06
C SER A 57 11.10 4.12 -39.63
N SER A 58 11.16 3.60 -40.85
CA SER A 58 12.34 3.48 -41.70
C SER A 58 12.99 4.85 -41.91
N ASN A 59 13.94 5.21 -41.04
CA ASN A 59 15.11 6.09 -41.27
C ASN A 59 15.63 6.76 -39.99
N CYS A 60 15.88 5.99 -38.91
CA CYS A 60 16.66 6.52 -37.79
C CYS A 60 17.65 5.49 -37.22
N CYS A 61 18.91 5.70 -37.62
CA CYS A 61 20.13 5.47 -36.85
C CYS A 61 20.59 4.01 -36.61
N SER A 62 21.67 3.68 -37.33
CA SER A 62 22.72 2.76 -36.87
C SER A 62 23.29 3.24 -35.53
N TRP A 63 23.09 2.48 -34.46
CA TRP A 63 23.82 2.64 -33.20
C TRP A 63 24.72 1.42 -33.01
N LYS A 64 26.02 1.57 -33.34
CA LYS A 64 27.05 0.66 -32.84
C LYS A 64 27.30 1.02 -31.37
N LEU A 65 26.81 0.20 -30.44
CA LEU A 65 27.27 0.24 -29.06
C LEU A 65 28.74 -0.20 -29.03
N LYS A 66 29.64 0.76 -28.83
CA LYS A 66 31.03 0.51 -28.46
C LYS A 66 31.37 1.43 -27.30
N THR A 67 31.12 0.96 -26.09
CA THR A 67 31.66 1.57 -24.86
C THR A 67 32.23 0.46 -23.99
N PRO A 68 33.54 0.47 -23.68
CA PRO A 68 34.10 -0.39 -22.66
C PRO A 68 33.71 0.18 -21.28
N ILE A 69 33.06 -0.63 -20.44
CA ILE A 69 32.91 -0.36 -19.02
C ILE A 69 34.26 -0.71 -18.38
N GLN A 70 35.11 0.29 -18.15
CA GLN A 70 36.42 0.09 -17.50
C GLN A 70 36.49 0.57 -16.05
N ASP A 71 35.46 1.23 -15.51
CA ASP A 71 35.48 1.76 -14.13
C ASP A 71 34.26 1.35 -13.30
N ALA A 72 34.06 0.04 -13.10
CA ALA A 72 33.14 -0.46 -12.08
C ALA A 72 33.94 -0.87 -10.82
N PRO A 73 33.55 -0.44 -9.60
CA PRO A 73 34.25 -0.81 -8.38
C PRO A 73 34.21 -2.33 -8.13
N ASN A 74 35.34 -2.90 -7.69
CA ASN A 74 35.63 -4.34 -7.56
C ASN A 74 34.55 -5.20 -6.86
N ASN A 75 33.65 -4.62 -6.07
CA ASN A 75 32.57 -5.36 -5.42
C ASN A 75 31.43 -5.79 -6.37
N LEU A 76 31.26 -5.11 -7.52
CA LEU A 76 30.23 -5.46 -8.51
C LEU A 76 30.69 -6.57 -9.47
N GLN A 77 31.99 -6.70 -9.74
CA GLN A 77 32.54 -7.77 -10.57
C GLN A 77 32.48 -9.15 -9.90
N ARG A 78 32.62 -9.22 -8.57
CA ARG A 78 32.49 -10.49 -7.81
C ARG A 78 31.05 -11.03 -7.77
N LEU A 79 30.04 -10.15 -7.76
CA LEU A 79 28.63 -10.56 -7.77
C LEU A 79 28.14 -11.05 -9.14
N LEU A 80 28.72 -10.55 -10.23
CA LEU A 80 28.39 -10.98 -11.58
C LEU A 80 29.04 -12.32 -11.98
N GLN A 81 30.16 -12.71 -11.35
CA GLN A 81 30.82 -14.00 -11.62
C GLN A 81 30.25 -15.18 -10.81
N SER A 82 29.54 -14.95 -9.71
CA SER A 82 28.96 -16.04 -8.90
C SER A 82 27.62 -16.57 -9.41
N HIS A 83 26.93 -15.85 -10.30
CA HIS A 83 25.56 -16.20 -10.73
C HIS A 83 25.42 -16.80 -12.14
N THR A 84 26.51 -16.98 -12.88
CA THR A 84 26.46 -17.60 -14.23
C THR A 84 26.66 -19.13 -14.24
N PHE A 85 26.69 -19.78 -13.08
CA PHE A 85 27.00 -21.22 -12.99
C PHE A 85 25.93 -22.05 -12.25
N SER A 86 24.65 -21.89 -12.55
CA SER A 86 23.65 -22.92 -12.17
C SER A 86 22.33 -22.82 -12.94
N ILE A 87 22.36 -23.10 -14.24
CA ILE A 87 21.15 -23.53 -14.97
C ILE A 87 21.50 -24.84 -15.67
N LYS A 88 21.54 -25.93 -14.88
CA LYS A 88 21.56 -27.29 -15.41
C LYS A 88 20.13 -27.69 -15.79
N LYS A 89 19.97 -27.96 -17.08
CA LYS A 89 18.91 -28.75 -17.74
C LYS A 89 18.28 -29.80 -16.81
N SER A 90 17.04 -29.58 -16.38
CA SER A 90 16.13 -30.65 -15.97
C SER A 90 15.51 -31.27 -17.22
N SER A 91 16.24 -32.23 -17.77
CA SER A 91 15.80 -33.15 -18.81
C SER A 91 14.67 -34.03 -18.27
N TRP A 92 13.51 -33.99 -18.93
CA TRP A 92 12.45 -34.97 -18.75
C TRP A 92 12.96 -36.32 -19.27
N ARG A 93 13.43 -37.19 -18.37
CA ARG A 93 13.63 -38.60 -18.68
C ARG A 93 12.27 -39.29 -18.64
N ALA A 94 11.84 -39.76 -19.80
CA ALA A 94 10.86 -40.83 -19.93
C ALA A 94 11.43 -42.08 -19.24
N SER A 95 10.80 -42.50 -18.15
CA SER A 95 11.06 -43.79 -17.50
C SER A 95 10.33 -44.87 -18.27
N GLY A 96 11.07 -45.56 -19.13
CA GLY A 96 10.62 -46.78 -19.77
C GLY A 96 10.54 -47.94 -18.78
N SER A 97 9.44 -48.68 -18.88
CA SER A 97 9.38 -50.14 -18.98
C SER A 97 10.34 -50.95 -18.10
N ALA A 98 9.80 -51.52 -17.02
CA ALA A 98 10.31 -52.75 -16.43
C ALA A 98 9.18 -53.79 -16.44
N MET A 99 9.27 -54.71 -17.40
CA MET A 99 8.55 -55.98 -17.39
C MET A 99 8.94 -56.74 -16.13
N THR A 100 7.97 -57.15 -15.33
CA THR A 100 8.15 -58.19 -14.32
C THR A 100 7.23 -59.35 -14.68
N GLU A 101 7.85 -60.53 -14.85
CA GLU A 101 7.21 -61.82 -15.07
C GLU A 101 6.11 -62.06 -14.03
N ILE A 102 4.88 -62.31 -14.49
CA ILE A 102 3.81 -62.86 -13.68
C ILE A 102 3.66 -64.33 -14.07
N SER A 103 4.05 -65.17 -13.11
CA SER A 103 3.88 -66.61 -13.06
C SER A 103 2.41 -67.00 -13.28
N GLN A 104 2.18 -67.99 -14.13
CA GLN A 104 0.87 -68.56 -14.46
C GLN A 104 0.37 -69.42 -13.28
N GLY A 105 -0.39 -68.81 -12.38
CA GLY A 105 -1.17 -69.49 -11.35
C GLY A 105 -2.61 -69.70 -11.82
N HIS A 106 -2.98 -70.96 -12.05
CA HIS A 106 -4.35 -71.43 -12.30
C HIS A 106 -5.28 -70.99 -11.15
N ILE A 107 -6.24 -70.11 -11.42
CA ILE A 107 -7.33 -69.78 -10.49
C ILE A 107 -8.66 -70.14 -11.17
N SER A 108 -9.42 -70.96 -10.46
CA SER A 108 -10.73 -71.49 -10.83
C SER A 108 -11.77 -70.39 -11.13
N PRO A 109 -12.65 -70.58 -12.14
CA PRO A 109 -13.70 -69.64 -12.48
C PRO A 109 -14.98 -69.99 -11.69
N SER A 110 -15.23 -69.33 -10.56
CA SER A 110 -16.52 -69.44 -9.88
C SER A 110 -16.77 -68.27 -8.92
N ALA A 111 -17.13 -67.11 -9.48
CA ALA A 111 -18.05 -66.10 -8.91
C ALA A 111 -17.97 -64.83 -9.78
N ALA A 112 -18.64 -64.85 -10.93
CA ALA A 112 -18.78 -63.69 -11.81
C ALA A 112 -19.88 -62.76 -11.27
N GLU A 113 -19.60 -62.03 -10.19
CA GLU A 113 -20.46 -60.94 -9.71
C GLU A 113 -19.96 -59.58 -10.23
N LYS A 114 -20.67 -59.12 -11.27
CA LYS A 114 -20.95 -57.75 -11.73
C LYS A 114 -20.41 -56.60 -10.83
N HIS A 115 -19.16 -56.18 -11.03
CA HIS A 115 -18.58 -54.97 -10.40
C HIS A 115 -17.86 -54.04 -11.40
N THR A 116 -18.38 -53.87 -12.62
CA THR A 116 -17.75 -53.07 -13.68
C THR A 116 -18.28 -51.63 -13.83
N GLY A 117 -19.10 -51.14 -12.88
CA GLY A 117 -19.80 -49.85 -13.03
C GLY A 117 -19.23 -48.64 -12.29
N SER A 118 -18.33 -48.77 -11.30
CA SER A 118 -18.07 -47.65 -10.36
C SER A 118 -16.82 -46.79 -10.64
N GLY A 119 -15.96 -47.16 -11.59
CA GLY A 119 -14.70 -46.44 -11.84
C GLY A 119 -14.86 -45.14 -12.64
N HIS A 120 -15.80 -45.09 -13.59
CA HIS A 120 -15.95 -43.96 -14.51
C HIS A 120 -16.58 -42.73 -13.83
N ASP A 121 -17.51 -42.95 -12.90
CA ASP A 121 -18.18 -41.87 -12.16
C ASP A 121 -17.21 -41.11 -11.24
N SER A 122 -16.20 -41.80 -10.68
CA SER A 122 -15.17 -41.18 -9.83
C SER A 122 -14.27 -40.18 -10.58
N LEU A 123 -13.90 -40.50 -11.83
CA LEU A 123 -13.07 -39.60 -12.66
C LEU A 123 -13.82 -38.34 -13.07
N ILE A 124 -15.11 -38.46 -13.40
CA ILE A 124 -15.96 -37.32 -13.74
C ILE A 124 -16.10 -36.39 -12.53
N GLU A 125 -16.33 -36.95 -11.34
CA GLU A 125 -16.50 -36.17 -10.12
C GLU A 125 -15.20 -35.42 -9.75
N THR A 126 -14.06 -36.08 -9.86
CA THR A 126 -12.74 -35.44 -9.65
C THR A 126 -12.50 -34.29 -10.63
N ALA A 127 -12.88 -34.47 -11.91
CA ALA A 127 -12.73 -33.42 -12.91
C ALA A 127 -13.62 -32.20 -12.62
N LYS A 128 -14.86 -32.41 -12.16
CA LYS A 128 -15.76 -31.32 -11.74
C LYS A 128 -15.18 -30.52 -10.58
N GLN A 129 -14.71 -31.21 -9.53
CA GLN A 129 -14.09 -30.56 -8.37
C GLN A 129 -12.88 -29.70 -8.77
N HIS A 130 -12.05 -30.18 -9.70
CA HIS A 130 -10.92 -29.40 -10.21
C HIS A 130 -11.38 -28.16 -11.00
N ILE A 131 -12.42 -28.27 -11.83
CA ILE A 131 -12.99 -27.11 -12.55
C ILE A 131 -13.55 -26.08 -11.57
N ASP A 132 -14.31 -26.52 -10.58
CA ASP A 132 -14.87 -25.66 -9.55
C ASP A 132 -13.76 -24.93 -8.77
N GLN A 133 -12.67 -25.64 -8.43
CA GLN A 133 -11.52 -25.04 -7.78
C GLN A 133 -10.85 -23.95 -8.65
N GLN A 134 -10.71 -24.18 -9.97
CA GLN A 134 -10.16 -23.17 -10.88
C GLN A 134 -11.05 -21.92 -10.95
N LEU A 135 -12.38 -22.09 -11.00
CA LEU A 135 -13.33 -20.98 -11.00
C LEU A 135 -13.30 -20.19 -9.68
N ILE A 136 -13.15 -20.88 -8.55
CA ILE A 136 -12.97 -20.23 -7.24
C ILE A 136 -11.70 -19.37 -7.24
N LEU A 137 -10.58 -19.91 -7.74
CA LEU A 137 -9.31 -19.19 -7.82
C LEU A 137 -9.38 -17.97 -8.74
N GLU A 138 -10.11 -18.07 -9.85
CA GLU A 138 -10.35 -16.93 -10.75
C GLU A 138 -11.20 -15.86 -10.08
N GLY A 139 -12.29 -16.25 -9.41
CA GLY A 139 -13.15 -15.35 -8.64
C GLY A 139 -12.38 -14.63 -7.54
N ARG A 140 -11.56 -15.39 -6.78
CA ARG A 140 -10.63 -14.85 -5.78
C ARG A 140 -9.68 -13.82 -6.37
N ARG A 141 -9.08 -14.09 -7.53
CA ARG A 141 -8.15 -13.15 -8.19
C ARG A 141 -8.86 -11.85 -8.58
N LYS A 142 -10.05 -11.94 -9.18
CA LYS A 142 -10.85 -10.76 -9.56
C LYS A 142 -11.21 -9.93 -8.33
N PHE A 143 -11.65 -10.58 -7.25
CA PHE A 143 -11.96 -9.92 -5.99
C PHE A 143 -10.72 -9.23 -5.40
N SER A 144 -9.57 -9.92 -5.35
CA SER A 144 -8.32 -9.37 -4.82
C SER A 144 -7.85 -8.14 -5.59
N ASN A 145 -7.83 -8.21 -6.92
CA ASN A 145 -7.41 -7.09 -7.77
C ASN A 145 -8.33 -5.88 -7.54
N HIS A 146 -9.64 -6.09 -7.53
CA HIS A 146 -10.61 -5.02 -7.31
C HIS A 146 -10.48 -4.37 -5.92
N LEU A 147 -10.27 -5.20 -4.90
CA LEU A 147 -10.04 -4.75 -3.53
C LEU A 147 -8.80 -3.85 -3.44
N GLU A 148 -7.70 -4.26 -4.08
CA GLU A 148 -6.43 -3.51 -4.07
C GLU A 148 -6.51 -2.23 -4.91
N ASP A 149 -7.08 -2.29 -6.11
CA ASP A 149 -7.07 -1.19 -7.08
C ASP A 149 -8.08 -0.08 -6.75
N HIS A 150 -9.23 -0.43 -6.16
CA HIS A 150 -10.34 0.51 -5.99
C HIS A 150 -10.68 0.79 -4.53
N VAL A 151 -10.75 -0.24 -3.68
CA VAL A 151 -11.18 -0.08 -2.28
C VAL A 151 -10.02 0.41 -1.41
N LEU A 152 -8.85 -0.18 -1.56
CA LEU A 152 -7.62 0.18 -0.83
C LEU A 152 -6.89 1.38 -1.45
N ASP A 153 -7.54 2.14 -2.32
CA ASP A 153 -7.03 3.38 -2.87
C ASP A 153 -7.10 4.51 -1.83
N TYR A 154 -6.04 4.62 -1.02
CA TYR A 154 -5.89 5.66 0.02
C TYR A 154 -5.83 7.09 -0.53
N PHE A 155 -5.73 7.27 -1.86
CA PHE A 155 -5.77 8.60 -2.45
C PHE A 155 -7.21 9.10 -2.58
N HIS A 156 -8.14 8.22 -2.97
CA HIS A 156 -9.55 8.58 -3.19
C HIS A 156 -10.44 8.25 -2.00
N ASN A 157 -10.07 7.26 -1.17
CA ASN A 157 -10.86 6.80 -0.05
C ASN A 157 -10.22 7.21 1.28
N ASN A 158 -11.03 7.71 2.21
CA ASN A 158 -10.60 7.99 3.58
C ASN A 158 -10.35 6.66 4.32
N PRO A 159 -9.20 6.47 5.00
CA PRO A 159 -8.90 5.22 5.72
C PRO A 159 -9.99 4.78 6.71
N ILE A 160 -10.68 5.74 7.36
CA ILE A 160 -11.78 5.44 8.28
C ILE A 160 -12.96 4.80 7.54
N ASN A 161 -13.26 5.30 6.34
CA ASN A 161 -14.35 4.75 5.51
C ASN A 161 -13.97 3.37 4.94
N ILE A 162 -12.69 3.17 4.58
CA ILE A 162 -12.18 1.87 4.14
C ILE A 162 -12.37 0.84 5.26
N GLU A 163 -11.95 1.16 6.48
CA GLU A 163 -12.09 0.28 7.65
C GLU A 163 -13.56 -0.08 7.93
N ALA A 164 -14.44 0.93 7.95
CA ALA A 164 -15.88 0.73 8.15
C ALA A 164 -16.52 -0.12 7.05
N CYS A 165 -16.11 0.08 5.79
CA CYS A 165 -16.54 -0.71 4.64
C CYS A 165 -16.12 -2.18 4.80
N LEU A 166 -14.83 -2.45 5.03
CA LEU A 166 -14.31 -3.81 5.20
C LEU A 166 -14.98 -4.53 6.38
N THR A 167 -15.16 -3.83 7.51
CA THR A 167 -15.85 -4.36 8.70
C THR A 167 -17.30 -4.73 8.40
N THR A 168 -17.99 -3.91 7.61
CA THR A 168 -19.36 -4.20 7.18
C THR A 168 -19.40 -5.41 6.24
N CYS A 169 -18.47 -5.49 5.28
CA CYS A 169 -18.36 -6.63 4.37
C CYS A 169 -18.05 -7.94 5.11
N ILE A 170 -17.13 -7.94 6.08
CA ILE A 170 -16.82 -9.13 6.90
C ILE A 170 -18.07 -9.62 7.64
N LYS A 171 -18.86 -8.71 8.23
CA LYS A 171 -20.12 -9.07 8.89
C LYS A 171 -21.14 -9.66 7.92
N LEU A 172 -21.31 -9.04 6.75
CA LEU A 172 -22.24 -9.51 5.72
C LEU A 172 -21.84 -10.90 5.19
N PHE A 173 -20.57 -11.08 4.83
CA PHE A 173 -20.07 -12.34 4.29
C PHE A 173 -20.04 -13.43 5.37
N GLY A 174 -19.57 -13.12 6.57
CA GLY A 174 -19.52 -14.03 7.71
C GLY A 174 -20.90 -14.55 8.11
N ASN A 175 -21.94 -13.69 8.11
CA ASN A 175 -23.30 -14.13 8.42
C ASN A 175 -23.82 -15.18 7.43
N VAL A 176 -23.54 -15.00 6.14
CA VAL A 176 -23.95 -15.95 5.08
C VAL A 176 -23.12 -17.24 5.13
N VAL A 177 -21.82 -17.14 5.40
CA VAL A 177 -20.92 -18.30 5.51
C VAL A 177 -21.24 -19.16 6.73
N ASN A 178 -21.54 -18.53 7.88
CA ASN A 178 -21.84 -19.23 9.13
C ASN A 178 -23.24 -19.82 9.15
N ASN A 179 -24.23 -19.14 8.55
CA ASN A 179 -25.64 -19.56 8.55
C ASN A 179 -26.18 -19.63 7.11
N PRO A 180 -25.73 -20.61 6.30
CA PRO A 180 -26.12 -20.66 4.90
C PRO A 180 -27.61 -20.94 4.71
N THR A 181 -28.30 -21.61 5.62
CA THR A 181 -29.73 -21.94 5.48
C THR A 181 -30.67 -20.77 5.72
N GLU A 182 -30.21 -19.71 6.40
CA GLU A 182 -31.05 -18.57 6.77
C GLU A 182 -31.16 -17.54 5.64
N GLU A 183 -32.32 -17.47 4.99
CA GLU A 183 -32.59 -16.52 3.91
C GLU A 183 -32.46 -15.05 4.33
N LYS A 184 -32.67 -14.75 5.62
CA LYS A 184 -32.58 -13.39 6.17
C LYS A 184 -31.19 -12.79 5.95
N TYR A 185 -30.11 -13.57 6.08
CA TYR A 185 -28.75 -13.07 5.88
C TYR A 185 -28.35 -12.97 4.40
N ARG A 186 -29.09 -13.67 3.52
CA ARG A 186 -28.86 -13.66 2.07
C ARG A 186 -29.47 -12.45 1.36
N LYS A 187 -30.24 -11.61 2.06
CA LYS A 187 -30.95 -10.45 1.50
C LYS A 187 -30.62 -9.20 2.33
N VAL A 188 -30.13 -8.15 1.68
CA VAL A 188 -29.82 -6.87 2.32
C VAL A 188 -30.44 -5.73 1.53
N LYS A 189 -31.24 -4.88 2.18
CA LYS A 189 -31.80 -3.67 1.55
C LYS A 189 -30.68 -2.73 1.12
N ALA A 190 -30.66 -2.32 -0.15
CA ALA A 190 -29.69 -1.34 -0.64
C ALA A 190 -29.88 0.03 0.01
N ALA A 191 -31.11 0.35 0.44
CA ALA A 191 -31.45 1.56 1.19
C ALA A 191 -31.07 1.49 2.69
N SER A 192 -30.50 0.39 3.18
CA SER A 192 -30.05 0.27 4.57
C SER A 192 -29.01 1.35 4.89
N ASN A 193 -29.25 2.11 5.97
CA ASN A 193 -28.35 3.17 6.42
C ASN A 193 -26.92 2.67 6.63
N THR A 194 -26.75 1.45 7.15
CA THR A 194 -25.43 0.85 7.34
C THR A 194 -24.72 0.69 6.00
N LEU A 195 -25.35 0.03 5.03
CA LEU A 195 -24.74 -0.23 3.73
C LEU A 195 -24.50 1.06 2.94
N LYS A 196 -25.44 2.02 3.03
CA LYS A 196 -25.32 3.33 2.38
C LYS A 196 -24.16 4.16 2.96
N ASN A 197 -24.00 4.18 4.28
CA ASN A 197 -23.01 5.04 4.94
C ASN A 197 -21.62 4.41 5.01
N THR A 198 -21.49 3.08 4.91
CA THR A 198 -20.18 2.41 4.99
C THR A 198 -19.70 1.92 3.62
N VAL A 199 -20.48 1.08 2.93
CA VAL A 199 -20.04 0.42 1.70
C VAL A 199 -20.17 1.33 0.48
N LEU A 200 -21.32 2.00 0.31
CA LEU A 200 -21.56 2.85 -0.86
C LEU A 200 -20.80 4.19 -0.84
N VAL A 201 -20.30 4.60 0.32
CA VAL A 201 -19.44 5.80 0.44
C VAL A 201 -18.05 5.55 -0.15
N VAL A 202 -17.58 4.30 -0.16
CA VAL A 202 -16.25 3.94 -0.66
C VAL A 202 -16.31 3.67 -2.15
N LYS A 203 -15.39 4.29 -2.91
CA LYS A 203 -15.28 4.07 -4.35
C LYS A 203 -14.97 2.59 -4.63
N GLY A 204 -15.79 1.95 -5.45
CA GLY A 204 -15.67 0.51 -5.74
C GLY A 204 -16.26 -0.42 -4.68
N GLY A 205 -16.91 0.10 -3.64
CA GLY A 205 -17.57 -0.74 -2.62
C GLY A 205 -18.76 -1.54 -3.16
N GLU A 206 -19.54 -0.99 -4.10
CA GLU A 206 -20.64 -1.71 -4.77
C GLU A 206 -20.11 -2.88 -5.62
N ASP A 207 -19.07 -2.63 -6.42
CA ASP A 207 -18.42 -3.63 -7.26
C ASP A 207 -17.75 -4.74 -6.43
N LEU A 208 -17.29 -4.43 -5.21
CA LEU A 208 -16.77 -5.43 -4.28
C LEU A 208 -17.84 -6.47 -3.91
N LEU A 209 -19.10 -6.04 -3.73
CA LEU A 209 -20.22 -6.96 -3.49
C LEU A 209 -20.50 -7.82 -4.73
N LEU A 210 -20.46 -7.23 -5.93
CA LEU A 210 -20.63 -7.95 -7.20
C LEU A 210 -19.56 -9.05 -7.37
N HIS A 211 -18.30 -8.73 -7.10
CA HIS A 211 -17.20 -9.70 -7.18
C HIS A 211 -17.27 -10.81 -6.13
N ALA A 212 -17.82 -10.53 -4.94
CA ALA A 212 -18.14 -11.54 -3.94
C ALA A 212 -19.34 -12.42 -4.34
N GLY A 213 -20.02 -12.12 -5.45
CA GLY A 213 -21.15 -12.87 -5.97
C GLY A 213 -22.50 -12.38 -5.45
N TRP A 214 -22.62 -11.17 -4.90
CA TRP A 214 -23.92 -10.58 -4.63
C TRP A 214 -24.52 -10.00 -5.91
N THR A 215 -25.85 -10.08 -6.02
CA THR A 215 -26.57 -9.55 -7.19
C THR A 215 -27.64 -8.56 -6.75
N PRO A 216 -27.73 -7.36 -7.37
CA PRO A 216 -28.82 -6.45 -7.10
C PRO A 216 -30.12 -6.99 -7.73
N ARG A 217 -31.19 -7.08 -6.94
CA ARG A 217 -32.54 -7.46 -7.39
C ARG A 217 -33.57 -6.47 -6.85
N VAL A 218 -34.64 -6.24 -7.59
CA VAL A 218 -35.77 -5.44 -7.10
C VAL A 218 -36.77 -6.41 -6.47
N ILE A 219 -37.01 -6.26 -5.17
CA ILE A 219 -38.00 -7.04 -4.40
C ILE A 219 -38.93 -6.02 -3.76
N GLU A 220 -40.24 -6.17 -3.97
CA GLU A 220 -41.26 -5.25 -3.43
C GLU A 220 -41.00 -3.77 -3.79
N MET A 221 -40.59 -3.51 -5.04
CA MET A 221 -40.23 -2.17 -5.53
C MET A 221 -38.99 -1.52 -4.86
N GLU A 222 -38.24 -2.26 -4.04
CA GLU A 222 -36.99 -1.80 -3.42
C GLU A 222 -35.77 -2.58 -3.94
N LYS A 223 -34.64 -1.88 -4.20
CA LYS A 223 -33.36 -2.52 -4.56
C LYS A 223 -32.79 -3.27 -3.35
N HIS A 224 -32.56 -4.56 -3.51
CA HIS A 224 -31.95 -5.45 -2.53
C HIS A 224 -30.69 -6.09 -3.11
N TRP A 225 -29.67 -6.25 -2.29
CA TRP A 225 -28.53 -7.12 -2.56
C TRP A 225 -28.90 -8.53 -2.13
N VAL A 226 -28.88 -9.47 -3.07
CA VAL A 226 -29.26 -10.87 -2.85
C VAL A 226 -28.11 -11.79 -3.19
N PHE A 227 -27.79 -12.68 -2.26
CA PHE A 227 -26.86 -13.79 -2.46
C PHE A 227 -27.64 -15.09 -2.70
N ASP A 228 -27.86 -15.38 -3.98
CA ASP A 228 -28.63 -16.51 -4.46
C ASP A 228 -27.68 -17.62 -4.96
N ALA A 229 -27.07 -18.34 -4.02
CA ALA A 229 -26.20 -19.47 -4.32
C ALA A 229 -26.33 -20.57 -3.26
N ALA A 230 -26.22 -21.84 -3.67
CA ALA A 230 -26.20 -22.97 -2.75
C ALA A 230 -24.88 -23.04 -1.96
N ALA A 231 -24.89 -23.67 -0.78
CA ALA A 231 -23.72 -23.70 0.13
C ALA A 231 -22.52 -24.50 -0.43
N ASP A 232 -22.79 -25.38 -1.36
CA ASP A 232 -21.88 -26.24 -2.12
C ASP A 232 -21.50 -25.66 -3.50
N SER A 233 -22.05 -24.49 -3.86
CA SER A 233 -21.77 -23.87 -5.15
C SER A 233 -20.40 -23.18 -5.20
N VAL A 234 -19.83 -23.10 -6.41
CA VAL A 234 -18.61 -22.34 -6.73
C VAL A 234 -18.67 -20.90 -6.20
N ARG A 235 -19.82 -20.22 -6.35
CA ARG A 235 -20.01 -18.84 -5.86
C ARG A 235 -19.89 -18.73 -4.34
N PHE A 236 -20.35 -19.73 -3.60
CA PHE A 236 -20.17 -19.79 -2.15
C PHE A 236 -18.70 -20.03 -1.78
N GLY A 237 -17.98 -20.83 -2.56
CA GLY A 237 -16.51 -20.95 -2.46
C GLY A 237 -15.80 -19.60 -2.65
N VAL A 238 -16.19 -18.83 -3.67
CA VAL A 238 -15.67 -17.46 -3.89
C VAL A 238 -15.97 -16.54 -2.70
N LEU A 239 -17.17 -16.61 -2.13
CA LEU A 239 -17.56 -15.81 -0.96
C LEU A 239 -16.67 -16.10 0.26
N LYS A 240 -16.31 -17.36 0.50
CA LYS A 240 -15.38 -17.75 1.59
C LYS A 240 -13.99 -17.15 1.38
N GLU A 241 -13.44 -17.23 0.17
CA GLU A 241 -12.16 -16.62 -0.15
C GLU A 241 -12.22 -15.08 -0.03
N ALA A 242 -13.33 -14.47 -0.47
CA ALA A 242 -13.56 -13.04 -0.34
C ALA A 242 -13.60 -12.58 1.13
N LEU A 243 -14.26 -13.35 2.01
CA LEU A 243 -14.25 -13.12 3.46
C LEU A 243 -12.82 -13.10 4.00
N HIS A 244 -12.03 -14.14 3.71
CA HIS A 244 -10.65 -14.26 4.18
C HIS A 244 -9.75 -13.11 3.66
N LEU A 245 -9.90 -12.73 2.39
CA LEU A 245 -9.17 -11.59 1.82
C LEU A 245 -9.56 -10.26 2.48
N THR A 246 -10.84 -10.07 2.79
CA THR A 246 -11.34 -8.86 3.45
C THR A 246 -10.81 -8.75 4.88
N GLU A 247 -10.75 -9.86 5.63
CA GLU A 247 -10.15 -9.92 6.98
C GLU A 247 -8.66 -9.57 6.95
N ARG A 248 -7.91 -10.16 6.01
CA ARG A 248 -6.49 -9.85 5.82
C ARG A 248 -6.26 -8.37 5.45
N ALA A 249 -7.11 -7.83 4.58
CA ALA A 249 -7.04 -6.42 4.19
C ALA A 249 -7.35 -5.50 5.39
N LEU A 250 -8.35 -5.84 6.21
CA LEU A 250 -8.68 -5.07 7.42
C LEU A 250 -7.50 -5.04 8.40
N HIS A 251 -6.84 -6.19 8.64
CA HIS A 251 -5.64 -6.24 9.47
C HIS A 251 -4.54 -5.31 8.93
N THR A 252 -4.32 -5.33 7.61
CA THR A 252 -3.33 -4.47 6.95
C THR A 252 -3.67 -2.97 7.08
N VAL A 253 -4.95 -2.62 6.99
CA VAL A 253 -5.43 -1.24 7.18
C VAL A 253 -5.21 -0.79 8.62
N HIS A 254 -5.55 -1.63 9.61
CA HIS A 254 -5.33 -1.35 11.03
C HIS A 254 -3.86 -1.15 11.35
N GLU A 255 -2.98 -2.03 10.87
CA GLU A 255 -1.54 -1.93 11.09
C GLU A 255 -0.97 -0.62 10.52
N LYS A 256 -1.39 -0.23 9.32
CA LYS A 256 -1.00 1.05 8.71
C LYS A 256 -1.56 2.25 9.47
N ALA A 257 -2.80 2.18 9.95
CA ALA A 257 -3.43 3.25 10.71
C ALA A 257 -2.73 3.46 12.06
N GLU A 258 -2.45 2.37 12.80
CA GLU A 258 -1.74 2.40 14.06
C GLU A 258 -0.29 2.86 13.91
N LYS A 259 0.42 2.39 12.88
CA LYS A 259 1.77 2.88 12.56
C LYS A 259 1.77 4.40 12.32
N LYS A 260 0.85 4.90 11.50
CA LYS A 260 0.73 6.32 11.20
C LYS A 260 0.35 7.15 12.42
N ARG A 261 -0.48 6.59 13.31
CA ARG A 261 -0.84 7.23 14.59
C ARG A 261 0.38 7.32 15.51
N LYS A 262 1.13 6.23 15.68
CA LYS A 262 2.36 6.18 16.47
C LYS A 262 3.41 7.17 15.96
N GLU A 263 3.63 7.24 14.64
CA GLU A 263 4.56 8.20 14.03
C GLU A 263 4.18 9.67 14.33
N ARG A 264 2.87 10.00 14.35
CA ARG A 264 2.39 11.34 14.70
C ARG A 264 2.56 11.65 16.19
N GLU A 265 2.26 10.69 17.06
CA GLU A 265 2.44 10.83 18.50
C GLU A 265 3.92 10.99 18.86
N GLU A 266 4.81 10.19 18.27
CA GLU A 266 6.26 10.32 18.46
C GLU A 266 6.79 11.66 17.94
N LYS A 267 6.28 12.15 16.80
CA LYS A 267 6.65 13.47 16.28
C LYS A 267 6.22 14.58 17.25
N LEU A 268 4.98 14.53 17.73
CA LEU A 268 4.46 15.49 18.70
C LEU A 268 5.25 15.43 20.01
N HIS A 269 5.62 14.23 20.46
CA HIS A 269 6.43 14.04 21.66
C HIS A 269 7.85 14.60 21.50
N LYS A 270 8.50 14.38 20.36
CA LYS A 270 9.82 14.97 20.06
C LYS A 270 9.77 16.49 20.05
N GLU A 271 8.75 17.07 19.40
CA GLU A 271 8.54 18.52 19.39
C GLU A 271 8.22 19.07 20.80
N SER A 272 7.48 18.32 21.62
CA SER A 272 7.20 18.69 23.02
C SER A 272 8.45 18.65 23.88
N ALA A 273 9.25 17.58 23.79
CA ALA A 273 10.50 17.43 24.53
C ALA A 273 11.54 18.49 24.14
N GLU A 274 11.60 18.87 22.86
CA GLU A 274 12.47 19.96 22.39
C GLU A 274 12.03 21.32 22.97
N LYS A 275 10.72 21.61 22.96
CA LYS A 275 10.17 22.83 23.57
C LYS A 275 10.46 22.89 25.06
N GLU A 276 10.33 21.78 25.79
CA GLU A 276 10.66 21.70 27.21
C GLU A 276 12.14 21.93 27.46
N ARG A 277 13.03 21.36 26.63
CA ARG A 277 14.47 21.59 26.73
C ARG A 277 14.83 23.06 26.52
N ILE A 278 14.23 23.73 25.53
CA ILE A 278 14.45 25.16 25.28
C ILE A 278 13.92 25.99 26.45
N LYS A 279 12.76 25.63 27.01
CA LYS A 279 12.17 26.32 28.17
C LYS A 279 13.08 26.23 29.39
N LEU A 280 13.62 25.05 29.69
CA LEU A 280 14.56 24.84 30.79
C LEU A 280 15.86 25.64 30.58
N ALA A 281 16.39 25.69 29.35
CA ALA A 281 17.59 26.47 29.05
C ALA A 281 17.37 27.99 29.24
N ILE A 282 16.19 28.52 28.89
CA ILE A 282 15.85 29.92 29.13
C ILE A 282 15.71 30.20 30.63
N GLU A 283 15.11 29.28 31.38
CA GLU A 283 14.95 29.40 32.83
C GLU A 283 16.31 29.40 33.54
N GLU A 284 17.23 28.55 33.11
CA GLU A 284 18.62 28.49 33.60
C GLU A 284 19.38 29.79 33.29
N ASP A 285 19.33 30.32 32.06
CA ASP A 285 19.98 31.60 31.71
C ASP A 285 19.38 32.76 32.53
N LYS A 286 18.05 32.77 32.73
CA LYS A 286 17.38 33.80 33.54
C LYS A 286 17.80 33.72 35.01
N ALA A 287 17.94 32.52 35.57
CA ALA A 287 18.43 32.31 36.93
C ALA A 287 19.90 32.75 37.07
N ALA A 288 20.77 32.41 36.12
CA ALA A 288 22.16 32.81 36.11
C ALA A 288 22.34 34.33 36.01
N ARG A 289 21.56 35.01 35.16
CA ARG A 289 21.56 36.48 35.09
C ARG A 289 21.09 37.12 36.40
N ARG A 290 20.08 36.54 37.05
CA ARG A 290 19.59 37.01 38.35
C ARG A 290 20.68 36.88 39.43
N GLN A 291 21.34 35.74 39.51
CA GLN A 291 22.45 35.51 40.46
C GLN A 291 23.62 36.46 40.20
N ARG A 292 24.00 36.69 38.94
CA ARG A 292 25.07 37.64 38.59
C ARG A 292 24.72 39.08 38.96
N ALA A 293 23.47 39.49 38.73
CA ALA A 293 22.99 40.81 39.11
C ALA A 293 23.00 40.99 40.64
N GLU A 294 22.61 39.96 41.38
CA GLU A 294 22.62 39.97 42.85
C GLU A 294 24.05 40.07 43.41
N LEU A 295 24.98 39.27 42.90
CA LEU A 295 26.41 39.36 43.28
C LEU A 295 27.01 40.72 42.93
N MET A 296 26.66 41.30 41.78
CA MET A 296 27.12 42.64 41.39
C MET A 296 26.52 43.73 42.28
N ALA A 297 25.25 43.62 42.67
CA ALA A 297 24.61 44.56 43.60
C ALA A 297 25.27 44.51 44.98
N LEU A 298 25.57 43.31 45.49
CA LEU A 298 26.30 43.13 46.75
C LEU A 298 27.72 43.72 46.69
N GLY A 299 28.43 43.49 45.57
CA GLY A 299 29.76 44.07 45.36
C GLY A 299 29.75 45.61 45.26
N ALA A 300 28.75 46.18 44.58
CA ALA A 300 28.58 47.63 44.49
C ALA A 300 28.27 48.28 45.84
N ALA A 301 27.49 47.63 46.69
CA ALA A 301 27.20 48.13 48.04
C ALA A 301 28.44 48.14 48.96
N ALA A 302 29.44 47.28 48.70
CA ALA A 302 30.68 47.23 49.47
C ALA A 302 31.74 48.24 48.99
N SER A 303 31.61 48.79 47.78
CA SER A 303 32.54 49.81 47.29
C SER A 303 32.10 51.19 47.79
N PRO A 304 32.91 51.90 48.61
CA PRO A 304 32.56 53.23 49.07
C PRO A 304 32.39 54.18 47.86
N PRO A 305 31.44 55.14 47.93
CA PRO A 305 31.16 56.04 46.83
C PRO A 305 32.44 56.80 46.44
N PRO A 306 32.80 56.85 45.15
CA PRO A 306 33.97 57.61 44.72
C PRO A 306 33.77 59.09 45.05
N PRO A 307 34.85 59.81 45.44
CA PRO A 307 34.76 61.22 45.77
C PRO A 307 34.26 62.02 44.57
N SER A 308 33.24 62.83 44.81
CA SER A 308 32.51 63.65 43.84
C SER A 308 33.42 64.58 43.03
N ALA A 309 33.75 64.23 41.79
CA ALA A 309 34.40 65.11 40.84
C ALA A 309 33.34 65.95 40.08
N ALA A 310 33.33 67.24 40.36
CA ALA A 310 32.44 68.23 39.77
C ALA A 310 32.83 68.61 38.32
N SER A 311 31.81 68.94 37.51
CA SER A 311 31.85 69.66 36.20
C SER A 311 32.52 68.90 35.03
N THR A 312 32.07 68.93 33.77
CA THR A 312 31.59 70.05 32.95
C THR A 312 30.87 69.46 31.72
N GLY A 313 29.83 70.15 31.23
CA GLY A 313 28.84 69.60 30.29
C GLY A 313 29.26 69.43 28.83
N SER A 314 28.35 68.84 28.05
CA SER A 314 28.13 69.18 26.64
C SER A 314 26.77 68.67 26.21
N ALA A 315 25.97 69.60 25.70
CA ALA A 315 24.73 69.35 24.99
C ALA A 315 24.97 68.49 23.73
N GLY A 316 23.93 67.78 23.27
CA GLY A 316 23.86 67.35 21.88
C GLY A 316 23.07 66.07 21.60
N ALA A 317 22.03 66.24 20.78
CA ALA A 317 21.36 65.23 19.94
C ALA A 317 20.32 64.29 20.59
N SER A 318 19.06 64.73 20.47
CA SER A 318 17.87 63.89 20.43
C SER A 318 17.94 62.83 19.32
N PRO A 319 17.55 61.56 19.58
CA PRO A 319 17.14 60.64 18.54
C PRO A 319 15.62 60.54 18.46
N THR A 320 15.11 60.93 17.29
CA THR A 320 13.72 60.78 16.83
C THR A 320 13.18 59.37 17.04
N ARG A 321 12.11 59.30 17.83
CA ARG A 321 11.25 58.15 18.07
C ARG A 321 10.41 57.84 16.82
N ARG A 322 10.83 56.86 16.00
CA ARG A 322 10.09 56.41 14.83
C ARG A 322 9.08 55.33 15.25
N SER A 323 7.80 55.70 15.30
CA SER A 323 6.68 54.77 15.51
C SER A 323 6.51 53.83 14.31
N PRO A 324 6.33 52.51 14.49
CA PRO A 324 5.76 51.66 13.46
C PRO A 324 4.23 51.65 13.60
N ALA A 325 3.56 52.44 12.76
CA ALA A 325 2.15 52.27 12.45
C ALA A 325 2.00 51.16 11.40
N GLY A 326 1.21 50.13 11.70
CA GLY A 326 0.99 49.01 10.80
C GLY A 326 -0.12 48.09 11.31
N ALA A 327 -1.34 48.61 11.37
CA ALA A 327 -2.55 47.83 11.61
C ALA A 327 -2.90 47.05 10.34
N ALA A 328 -2.99 45.72 10.43
CA ALA A 328 -3.53 44.86 9.38
C ALA A 328 -4.97 44.42 9.75
N PRO A 329 -5.93 44.47 8.82
CA PRO A 329 -7.32 44.07 9.06
C PRO A 329 -7.50 42.54 9.04
N LYS A 330 -8.43 42.06 9.88
CA LYS A 330 -8.86 40.64 9.96
C LYS A 330 -9.71 40.25 8.73
N PRO A 331 -9.51 39.06 8.14
CA PRO A 331 -10.45 38.51 7.15
C PRO A 331 -11.65 37.84 7.85
N HIS A 332 -12.83 37.99 7.21
CA HIS A 332 -14.11 37.38 7.58
C HIS A 332 -14.29 35.99 6.99
#